data_AF-A0A7Z8ZY68-F1
#
_entry.id   AF-A0A7Z8ZY68-F1
#
_cell.length_a   1.000
_cell.length_b   1.000
_cell.length_c   1.000
_cell.angle_alpha   90.00
_cell.angle_beta   90.00
_cell.angle_gamma   90.00
#
_symmetry.space_group_name_H-M   'P 1'
#
loop_
_entity.id
_entity.type
_entity.pdbx_description
1 polymer ?
#
loop_
_entity_poly.entity_id
_entity_poly.type
_entity_poly.pdbx_seq_one_letter_code
_entity_poly.pdbx_strand_id
1 'polypeptide(L)'
;MENLLQTTLPVAQLVEQLTEWLTKTFSGFFDLLQLVGNTLMDWITQTLLFINPLLFMLLVTCAMFFLARKKWPLPIFTLLGLLFVYNQGLWAELINTLTLVLVASLISVLLGIPLGIWMAKSKTVHQVINPMLDLMQTMPAFVYLIPAVAFFGIGMVPGVFASVIFALPPTVRFTNLAIRHIPTELVEASDAFGSTPKQKLLKVELPLAKHTMMAGVNQTMMLALSMVVTGSMIGAPGLGREVLSALQHADIGRGFVSGLALVILAIILDRMTQHFNGKPQERTQTGKTKKWLGLAALAVFLLSALGRGFAAMLSSSADKGQKVTIAYVQWDSEVASTHVIAQVLRDEGYQVTLTPLDNAVMWQTIANGDADFSTSAWLPVTHQQQYQKYQDKLDNLGPNLKGTKLGLAVPAYMSDVNSIEELSDQANQQIIGIEPGAGIMTAADKTQKAYSNLADWELVAASTGAMTTSLDQAVKKKEPIVVTAWSPHWMFAKYDLKYLADPKKTFGSKENINTIARRGLKADLPAVHRIVDHFHWEKEDMEAVMLDINQGMTPEAAAKKWVASHADKVAKWTQS
;
A
#
# COMPACT_ATOMS: atom_id res chain seq x y z
N MET A 1 19.51 -38.82 -22.88
CA MET A 1 18.39 -38.44 -21.99
C MET A 1 18.87 -37.24 -21.21
N GLU A 2 18.63 -36.03 -21.71
CA GLU A 2 18.81 -34.83 -20.90
C GLU A 2 17.92 -34.99 -19.67
N ASN A 3 18.52 -34.87 -18.49
CA ASN A 3 17.87 -35.23 -17.23
C ASN A 3 16.61 -34.39 -17.06
N LEU A 4 15.45 -35.04 -16.90
CA LEU A 4 14.18 -34.38 -16.53
C LEU A 4 14.31 -33.57 -15.23
N LEU A 5 15.37 -33.83 -14.44
CA LEU A 5 15.76 -33.13 -13.23
C LEU A 5 16.62 -31.87 -13.46
N GLN A 6 17.14 -31.67 -14.67
CA GLN A 6 17.96 -30.49 -15.05
C GLN A 6 17.17 -29.47 -15.88
N THR A 7 16.06 -29.88 -16.50
CA THR A 7 15.16 -28.96 -17.22
C THR A 7 14.14 -28.38 -16.26
N THR A 8 14.22 -27.07 -16.00
CA THR A 8 13.22 -26.38 -15.18
C THR A 8 11.86 -26.42 -15.88
N LEU A 9 10.83 -26.87 -15.17
CA LEU A 9 9.46 -26.79 -15.68
C LEU A 9 9.11 -25.32 -15.96
N PRO A 10 8.49 -25.00 -17.12
CA PRO A 10 8.20 -23.62 -17.53
C PRO A 10 6.97 -23.04 -16.81
N VAL A 11 6.85 -23.25 -15.49
CA VAL A 11 5.70 -22.84 -14.69
C VAL A 11 5.50 -21.32 -14.76
N ALA A 12 6.58 -20.55 -14.71
CA ALA A 12 6.51 -19.09 -14.80
C ALA A 12 5.86 -18.62 -16.13
N GLN A 13 6.29 -19.21 -17.25
CA GLN A 13 5.74 -18.89 -18.58
C GLN A 13 4.27 -19.32 -18.69
N LEU A 14 3.92 -20.49 -18.15
CA LEU A 14 2.54 -20.97 -18.13
C LEU A 14 1.62 -20.06 -17.31
N VAL A 15 2.07 -19.62 -16.13
CA VAL A 15 1.30 -18.69 -15.28
C VAL A 15 1.13 -17.33 -15.96
N GLU A 16 2.18 -16.83 -16.61
CA GLU A 16 2.13 -15.56 -17.35
C GLU A 16 1.14 -15.65 -18.53
N GLN A 17 1.25 -16.68 -19.38
CA GLN A 17 0.34 -16.90 -20.49
C GLN A 17 -1.12 -17.10 -20.03
N LEU A 18 -1.33 -17.84 -18.95
CA LEU A 18 -2.66 -18.04 -18.39
C LEU A 18 -3.25 -16.72 -17.88
N THR A 19 -2.44 -15.91 -17.19
CA THR A 19 -2.89 -14.61 -16.67
C THR A 19 -3.23 -13.66 -17.82
N GLU A 20 -2.37 -13.55 -18.83
CA GLU A 20 -2.63 -12.74 -20.04
C GLU A 20 -3.88 -13.22 -20.80
N TRP A 21 -4.07 -14.53 -20.92
CA TRP A 21 -5.28 -15.08 -21.54
C TRP A 21 -6.53 -14.74 -20.75
N LEU A 22 -6.50 -14.86 -19.42
CA LEU A 22 -7.62 -14.51 -18.54
C LEU A 22 -7.96 -13.01 -18.61
N THR A 23 -6.96 -12.13 -18.50
CA THR A 23 -7.19 -10.68 -18.53
C THR A 23 -7.72 -10.23 -19.89
N LYS A 24 -7.21 -10.79 -20.99
CA LYS A 24 -7.71 -10.48 -22.33
C LYS A 24 -9.13 -10.99 -22.57
N THR A 25 -9.42 -12.23 -22.18
CA THR A 25 -10.70 -12.90 -22.46
C THR A 25 -11.83 -12.38 -21.58
N PHE A 26 -11.55 -12.07 -20.31
CA PHE A 26 -12.54 -11.64 -19.32
C PHE A 26 -12.42 -10.17 -18.91
N SER A 27 -11.70 -9.34 -19.68
CA SER A 27 -11.52 -7.89 -19.44
C SER A 27 -12.82 -7.20 -19.06
N GLY A 28 -13.86 -7.28 -19.90
CA GLY A 28 -15.14 -6.61 -19.61
C GLY A 28 -15.84 -7.07 -18.32
N PHE A 29 -15.60 -8.31 -17.86
CA PHE A 29 -16.09 -8.77 -16.56
C PHE A 29 -15.30 -8.15 -15.41
N PHE A 30 -13.97 -8.10 -15.54
CA PHE A 30 -13.13 -7.47 -14.53
C PHE A 30 -13.33 -5.96 -14.46
N ASP A 31 -13.48 -5.29 -15.59
CA ASP A 31 -13.80 -3.86 -15.67
C ASP A 31 -15.13 -3.56 -14.97
N LEU A 32 -16.15 -4.41 -15.16
CA LEU A 32 -17.42 -4.29 -14.46
C LEU A 32 -17.25 -4.45 -12.94
N LEU A 33 -16.49 -5.46 -12.49
CA LEU A 33 -16.22 -5.66 -11.07
C LEU A 33 -15.43 -4.49 -10.47
N GLN A 34 -14.46 -3.96 -11.20
CA GLN A 34 -13.67 -2.80 -10.80
C GLN A 34 -14.54 -1.55 -10.72
N LEU A 35 -15.41 -1.31 -11.71
CA LEU A 35 -16.35 -0.19 -11.71
C LEU A 35 -17.32 -0.27 -10.52
N VAL A 36 -17.97 -1.42 -10.32
CA VAL A 36 -18.90 -1.63 -9.21
C VAL A 36 -18.17 -1.52 -7.87
N GLY A 37 -16.99 -2.11 -7.76
CA GLY A 37 -16.15 -2.07 -6.57
C GLY A 37 -15.72 -0.65 -6.23
N ASN A 38 -15.11 0.08 -7.16
CA ASN A 38 -14.69 1.47 -6.95
C ASN A 38 -15.88 2.36 -6.61
N THR A 39 -17.00 2.22 -7.34
CA THR A 39 -18.22 2.98 -7.06
C THR A 39 -18.73 2.71 -5.65
N LEU A 40 -18.79 1.44 -5.22
CA LEU A 40 -19.22 1.07 -3.87
C LEU A 40 -18.26 1.61 -2.81
N MET A 41 -16.95 1.45 -3.02
CA MET A 41 -15.91 1.87 -2.08
C MET A 41 -15.90 3.40 -1.93
N ASP A 42 -15.86 4.14 -3.03
CA ASP A 42 -15.96 5.60 -3.03
C ASP A 42 -17.30 6.06 -2.45
N TRP A 43 -18.37 5.31 -2.72
CA TRP A 43 -19.67 5.59 -2.12
C TRP A 43 -19.63 5.46 -0.60
N ILE A 44 -19.01 4.42 -0.04
CA ILE A 44 -18.89 4.27 1.42
C ILE A 44 -17.95 5.34 2.00
N THR A 45 -16.73 5.44 1.46
CA THR A 45 -15.68 6.35 1.97
C THR A 45 -16.17 7.79 2.02
N GLN A 46 -16.65 8.33 0.89
CA GLN A 46 -17.08 9.74 0.86
C GLN A 46 -18.35 9.99 1.68
N THR A 47 -19.22 8.99 1.85
CA THR A 47 -20.38 9.12 2.75
C THR A 47 -19.93 9.22 4.21
N LEU A 48 -18.93 8.43 4.60
CA LEU A 48 -18.34 8.51 5.94
C LEU A 48 -17.57 9.81 6.15
N LEU A 49 -16.85 10.31 5.14
CA LEU A 49 -16.16 11.60 5.18
C LEU A 49 -17.11 12.80 5.21
N PHE A 50 -18.32 12.67 4.66
CA PHE A 50 -19.35 13.71 4.73
C PHE A 50 -19.89 13.90 6.17
N ILE A 51 -19.79 12.87 7.02
CA ILE A 51 -20.14 12.98 8.43
C ILE A 51 -19.09 13.86 9.11
N ASN A 52 -19.55 14.91 9.82
CA ASN A 52 -18.67 15.74 10.62
C ASN A 52 -17.81 14.86 11.56
N PRO A 53 -16.47 15.00 11.56
CA PRO A 53 -15.58 14.13 12.34
C PRO A 53 -15.93 14.05 13.84
N LEU A 54 -16.31 15.18 14.46
CA LEU A 54 -16.69 15.22 15.87
C LEU A 54 -18.00 14.46 16.13
N LEU A 55 -18.96 14.56 15.22
CA LEU A 55 -20.21 13.79 15.30
C LEU A 55 -19.93 12.28 15.15
N PHE A 56 -19.08 11.90 14.19
CA PHE A 56 -18.68 10.50 14.02
C PHE A 56 -18.02 9.96 15.28
N MET A 57 -17.05 10.69 15.84
CA MET A 57 -16.37 10.32 17.10
C MET A 57 -17.37 10.14 18.25
N LEU A 58 -18.31 11.07 18.40
CA LEU A 58 -19.35 10.99 19.43
C LEU A 58 -20.23 9.75 19.24
N LEU A 59 -20.66 9.46 18.01
CA LEU A 59 -21.49 8.29 17.72
C LEU A 59 -20.76 6.97 18.01
N VAL A 60 -19.50 6.85 17.59
CA VAL A 60 -18.70 5.65 17.85
C VAL A 60 -18.39 5.51 19.35
N THR A 61 -18.04 6.59 20.04
CA THR A 61 -17.84 6.57 21.50
C THR A 61 -19.11 6.20 22.26
N CYS A 62 -20.27 6.74 21.88
CA CYS A 62 -21.55 6.33 22.43
C CYS A 62 -21.82 4.85 22.17
N ALA A 63 -21.60 4.36 20.94
CA ALA A 63 -21.70 2.94 20.60
C ALA A 63 -20.84 2.08 21.53
N MET A 64 -19.58 2.47 21.71
CA MET A 64 -18.66 1.77 22.60
C MET A 64 -19.09 1.82 24.07
N PHE A 65 -19.71 2.90 24.53
CA PHE A 65 -20.20 2.98 25.93
C PHE A 65 -21.30 1.98 26.22
N PHE A 66 -22.24 1.79 25.29
CA PHE A 66 -23.30 0.80 25.43
C PHE A 66 -22.82 -0.64 25.21
N LEU A 67 -21.83 -0.85 24.32
CA LEU A 67 -21.18 -2.15 24.13
C LEU A 67 -20.33 -2.55 25.35
N ALA A 68 -19.61 -1.60 25.96
CA ALA A 68 -18.81 -1.82 27.16
C ALA A 68 -19.65 -1.99 28.45
N ARG A 69 -20.97 -2.16 28.35
CA ARG A 69 -21.91 -2.24 29.49
C ARG A 69 -21.77 -1.04 30.44
N LYS A 70 -21.62 0.17 29.89
CA LYS A 70 -21.45 1.44 30.62
C LYS A 70 -20.13 1.55 31.41
N LYS A 71 -19.12 0.75 31.06
CA LYS A 71 -17.75 0.93 31.57
C LYS A 71 -17.04 2.00 30.74
N TRP A 72 -16.43 2.96 31.42
CA TRP A 72 -15.77 4.12 30.83
C TRP A 72 -14.41 3.90 30.13
N PRO A 73 -13.57 2.91 30.47
CA PRO A 73 -12.23 2.82 29.88
C PRO A 73 -12.22 2.72 28.34
N LEU A 74 -13.10 1.91 27.77
CA LEU A 74 -13.15 1.67 26.33
C LEU A 74 -13.71 2.87 25.53
N PRO A 75 -14.82 3.52 25.95
CA PRO A 75 -15.30 4.77 25.35
C PRO A 75 -14.28 5.92 25.44
N ILE A 76 -13.60 6.06 26.59
CA ILE A 76 -12.56 7.08 26.75
C ILE A 76 -11.40 6.80 25.79
N PHE A 77 -10.93 5.55 25.72
CA PHE A 77 -9.93 5.13 24.74
C PHE A 77 -10.36 5.44 23.31
N THR A 78 -11.62 5.14 22.96
CA THR A 78 -12.16 5.40 21.61
C THR A 78 -12.18 6.89 21.30
N LEU A 79 -12.66 7.72 22.23
CA LEU A 79 -12.73 9.17 22.04
C LEU A 79 -11.33 9.79 21.93
N LEU A 80 -10.44 9.48 22.86
CA LEU A 80 -9.07 10.02 22.87
C LEU A 80 -8.26 9.50 21.68
N GLY A 81 -8.43 8.23 21.31
CA GLY A 81 -7.77 7.64 20.17
C GLY A 81 -8.21 8.27 18.84
N LEU A 82 -9.52 8.45 18.62
CA LEU A 82 -10.00 9.10 17.40
C LEU A 82 -9.66 10.60 17.37
N LEU A 83 -9.69 11.29 18.51
CA LEU A 83 -9.22 12.68 18.61
C LEU A 83 -7.73 12.79 18.29
N PHE A 84 -6.92 11.84 18.75
CA PHE A 84 -5.51 11.76 18.38
C PHE A 84 -5.35 11.61 16.86
N VAL A 85 -6.02 10.64 16.24
CA VAL A 85 -5.94 10.42 14.78
C VAL A 85 -6.38 11.67 14.00
N TYR A 86 -7.46 12.32 14.42
CA TYR A 86 -7.94 13.56 13.82
C TYR A 86 -6.92 14.71 13.96
N ASN A 87 -6.31 14.85 15.14
CA ASN A 87 -5.27 15.86 15.39
C ASN A 87 -4.00 15.64 14.56
N GLN A 88 -3.67 14.39 14.22
CA GLN A 88 -2.52 14.06 13.36
C GLN A 88 -2.82 14.23 11.86
N GLY A 89 -4.02 14.69 11.49
CA GLY A 89 -4.41 14.86 10.09
C GLY A 89 -4.72 13.55 9.35
N LEU A 90 -4.81 12.42 10.05
CA LEU A 90 -4.96 11.08 9.47
C LEU A 90 -6.42 10.62 9.35
N TRP A 91 -7.37 11.56 9.33
CA TRP A 91 -8.80 11.24 9.35
C TRP A 91 -9.26 10.58 8.04
N ALA A 92 -8.83 11.11 6.90
CA ALA A 92 -9.21 10.55 5.61
C ALA A 92 -8.64 9.13 5.43
N GLU A 93 -7.42 8.93 5.89
CA GLU A 93 -6.66 7.69 5.86
C GLU A 93 -7.33 6.64 6.76
N LEU A 94 -7.76 7.04 7.96
CA LEU A 94 -8.53 6.19 8.86
C LEU A 94 -9.83 5.70 8.21
N ILE A 95 -10.60 6.60 7.58
CA ILE A 95 -11.88 6.25 6.93
C ILE A 95 -11.67 5.36 5.70
N ASN A 96 -10.64 5.61 4.90
CA ASN A 96 -10.26 4.73 3.80
C ASN A 96 -9.92 3.32 4.30
N THR A 97 -9.08 3.22 5.34
CA THR A 97 -8.74 1.93 5.96
C THR A 97 -9.96 1.23 6.55
N LEU A 98 -10.82 1.96 7.28
CA LEU A 98 -12.07 1.42 7.81
C LEU A 98 -12.95 0.86 6.70
N THR A 99 -13.10 1.58 5.59
CA THR A 99 -13.92 1.16 4.44
C THR A 99 -13.37 -0.11 3.81
N LEU A 100 -12.07 -0.17 3.54
CA LEU A 100 -11.39 -1.36 3.01
C LEU A 100 -11.63 -2.58 3.92
N VAL A 101 -11.36 -2.43 5.22
CA VAL A 101 -11.49 -3.53 6.18
C VAL A 101 -12.93 -4.00 6.32
N LEU A 102 -13.90 -3.09 6.40
CA LEU A 102 -15.32 -3.45 6.52
C LEU A 102 -15.82 -4.18 5.28
N VAL A 103 -15.50 -3.69 4.08
CA VAL A 103 -15.95 -4.32 2.83
C VAL A 103 -15.27 -5.67 2.61
N ALA A 104 -13.94 -5.75 2.81
CA ALA A 104 -13.23 -7.02 2.73
C ALA A 104 -13.78 -8.05 3.73
N SER A 105 -13.96 -7.65 4.99
CA SER A 105 -14.52 -8.53 6.02
C SER A 105 -15.93 -8.98 5.68
N LEU A 106 -16.78 -8.07 5.20
CA LEU A 106 -18.16 -8.39 4.81
C LEU A 106 -18.16 -9.43 3.67
N ILE A 107 -17.37 -9.22 2.62
CA ILE A 107 -17.27 -10.17 1.50
C ILE A 107 -16.72 -11.52 1.99
N SER A 108 -15.66 -11.53 2.79
CA SER A 108 -15.11 -12.76 3.38
C SER A 108 -16.12 -13.51 4.24
N VAL A 109 -16.99 -12.81 4.97
CA VAL A 109 -18.05 -13.43 5.77
C VAL A 109 -19.16 -13.99 4.89
N LEU A 110 -19.61 -13.23 3.89
CA LEU A 110 -20.66 -13.63 2.95
C LEU A 110 -20.26 -14.85 2.13
N LEU A 111 -18.99 -14.99 1.77
CA LEU A 111 -18.47 -16.16 1.07
C LEU A 111 -18.07 -17.28 2.03
N GLY A 112 -17.45 -16.91 3.16
CA GLY A 112 -16.84 -17.86 4.09
C GLY A 112 -17.84 -18.67 4.90
N ILE A 113 -18.94 -18.07 5.35
CA ILE A 113 -19.97 -18.79 6.10
C ILE A 113 -20.64 -19.88 5.24
N PRO A 114 -21.17 -19.59 4.03
CA PRO A 114 -21.75 -20.62 3.18
C PRO A 114 -20.76 -21.73 2.81
N LEU A 115 -19.51 -21.36 2.46
CA LEU A 115 -18.47 -22.33 2.15
C LEU A 115 -18.13 -23.21 3.37
N GLY A 116 -18.07 -22.63 4.56
CA GLY A 116 -17.84 -23.37 5.82
C GLY A 116 -18.98 -24.32 6.17
N ILE A 117 -20.24 -23.91 5.94
CA ILE A 117 -21.41 -24.79 6.10
C ILE A 117 -21.33 -25.94 5.09
N TRP A 118 -21.02 -25.67 3.83
CA TRP A 118 -20.90 -26.70 2.80
C TRP A 118 -19.79 -27.70 3.14
N MET A 119 -18.66 -27.19 3.64
CA MET A 119 -17.54 -27.97 4.14
C MET A 119 -17.91 -28.84 5.35
N ALA A 120 -18.81 -28.37 6.23
CA ALA A 120 -19.32 -29.14 7.36
C ALA A 120 -20.21 -30.30 6.91
N LYS A 121 -21.00 -30.09 5.87
CA LYS A 121 -21.99 -31.06 5.38
C LYS A 121 -21.43 -32.10 4.41
N SER A 122 -20.28 -31.84 3.79
CA SER A 122 -19.67 -32.76 2.81
C SER A 122 -18.21 -33.08 3.14
N LYS A 123 -17.91 -34.38 3.31
CA LYS A 123 -16.54 -34.87 3.52
C LYS A 123 -15.63 -34.58 2.31
N THR A 124 -16.16 -34.72 1.10
CA THR A 124 -15.43 -34.45 -0.14
C THR A 124 -15.08 -32.97 -0.27
N VAL A 125 -16.04 -32.08 -0.01
CA VAL A 125 -15.80 -30.63 -0.04
C VAL A 125 -14.74 -30.25 1.00
N HIS A 126 -14.78 -30.85 2.19
CA HIS A 126 -13.75 -30.65 3.20
C HIS A 126 -12.35 -31.06 2.73
N GLN A 127 -12.21 -32.22 2.09
CA GLN A 127 -10.92 -32.69 1.61
C GLN A 127 -10.36 -31.83 0.47
N VAL A 128 -11.21 -31.24 -0.37
CA VAL A 128 -10.80 -30.39 -1.50
C VAL A 128 -10.52 -28.95 -1.08
N ILE A 129 -11.40 -28.36 -0.29
CA ILE A 129 -11.31 -26.93 0.09
C ILE A 129 -10.23 -26.71 1.14
N ASN A 130 -9.99 -27.64 2.07
CA ASN A 130 -9.04 -27.41 3.16
C ASN A 130 -7.60 -27.11 2.67
N PRO A 131 -7.03 -27.85 1.69
CA PRO A 131 -5.75 -27.50 1.07
C PRO A 131 -5.77 -26.15 0.34
N MET A 132 -6.90 -25.78 -0.29
CA MET A 132 -7.02 -24.46 -0.92
C MET A 132 -6.96 -23.33 0.11
N LEU A 133 -7.62 -23.52 1.27
CA LEU A 133 -7.53 -22.58 2.38
C LEU A 133 -6.11 -22.50 2.96
N ASP A 134 -5.39 -23.62 3.03
CA ASP A 134 -3.97 -23.63 3.43
C ASP A 134 -3.14 -22.80 2.45
N LEU A 135 -3.33 -23.01 1.13
CA LEU A 135 -2.66 -22.24 0.08
C LEU A 135 -2.94 -20.74 0.23
N MET A 136 -4.22 -20.38 0.35
CA MET A 136 -4.69 -19.00 0.52
C MET A 136 -4.01 -18.29 1.69
N GLN A 137 -3.81 -19.00 2.81
CA GLN A 137 -3.26 -18.42 4.04
C GLN A 137 -1.73 -18.48 4.13
N THR A 138 -1.08 -19.39 3.39
CA THR A 138 0.37 -19.62 3.50
C THR A 138 1.18 -18.99 2.37
N MET A 139 0.60 -18.73 1.19
CA MET A 139 1.34 -17.99 0.17
C MET A 139 1.59 -16.56 0.64
N PRO A 140 2.79 -16.00 0.37
CA PRO A 140 3.09 -14.61 0.65
C PRO A 140 2.10 -13.67 -0.04
N ALA A 141 1.71 -12.62 0.67
CA ALA A 141 0.69 -11.70 0.20
C ALA A 141 1.00 -11.08 -1.18
N PHE A 142 2.28 -10.80 -1.45
CA PHE A 142 2.79 -10.27 -2.72
C PHE A 142 2.46 -11.12 -3.95
N VAL A 143 2.36 -12.44 -3.77
CA VAL A 143 2.03 -13.37 -4.87
C VAL A 143 0.63 -13.10 -5.41
N TYR A 144 -0.31 -12.67 -4.54
CA TYR A 144 -1.67 -12.33 -4.93
C TYR A 144 -1.81 -10.94 -5.54
N LEU A 145 -0.89 -10.03 -5.25
CA LEU A 145 -0.98 -8.64 -5.69
C LEU A 145 -0.80 -8.51 -7.20
N ILE A 146 0.17 -9.23 -7.77
CA ILE A 146 0.48 -9.19 -9.21
C ILE A 146 -0.76 -9.55 -10.07
N PRO A 147 -1.43 -10.71 -9.87
CA PRO A 147 -2.65 -11.01 -10.61
C PRO A 147 -3.81 -10.09 -10.21
N ALA A 148 -3.92 -9.66 -8.95
CA ALA A 148 -4.97 -8.73 -8.55
C ALA A 148 -4.89 -7.40 -9.33
N VAL A 149 -3.68 -6.87 -9.53
CA VAL A 149 -3.46 -5.69 -10.36
C VAL A 149 -3.69 -5.98 -11.83
N ALA A 150 -3.28 -7.16 -12.31
CA ALA A 150 -3.55 -7.57 -13.69
C ALA A 150 -5.05 -7.62 -14.01
N PHE A 151 -5.88 -8.05 -13.05
CA PHE A 151 -7.33 -8.18 -13.24
C PHE A 151 -8.07 -6.88 -12.94
N PHE A 152 -7.74 -6.18 -11.84
CA PHE A 152 -8.54 -5.08 -11.30
C PHE A 152 -7.82 -3.72 -11.33
N GLY A 153 -6.67 -3.62 -11.99
CA GLY A 153 -5.83 -2.42 -11.98
C GLY A 153 -5.34 -2.04 -10.58
N ILE A 154 -5.11 -0.75 -10.35
CA ILE A 154 -4.66 -0.21 -9.06
C ILE A 154 -5.83 0.36 -8.23
N GLY A 155 -5.65 0.47 -6.91
CA GLY A 155 -6.58 1.16 -6.02
C GLY A 155 -7.20 0.29 -4.92
N MET A 156 -8.41 0.65 -4.46
CA MET A 156 -9.05 -0.02 -3.32
C MET A 156 -9.51 -1.45 -3.64
N VAL A 157 -10.08 -1.69 -4.82
CA VAL A 157 -10.64 -2.99 -5.21
C VAL A 157 -9.63 -4.14 -5.16
N PRO A 158 -8.44 -4.06 -5.79
CA PRO A 158 -7.47 -5.14 -5.70
C PRO A 158 -6.95 -5.33 -4.25
N GLY A 159 -6.88 -4.26 -3.45
CA GLY A 159 -6.58 -4.33 -2.02
C GLY A 159 -7.64 -5.09 -1.20
N VAL A 160 -8.93 -4.85 -1.49
CA VAL A 160 -10.06 -5.62 -0.94
C VAL A 160 -9.96 -7.07 -1.38
N PHE A 161 -9.70 -7.34 -2.65
CA PHE A 161 -9.60 -8.71 -3.19
C PHE A 161 -8.48 -9.51 -2.51
N ALA A 162 -7.27 -8.95 -2.41
CA ALA A 162 -6.15 -9.57 -1.70
C ALA A 162 -6.49 -9.81 -0.22
N SER A 163 -7.13 -8.83 0.44
CA SER A 163 -7.59 -8.97 1.82
C SER A 163 -8.64 -10.07 1.97
N VAL A 164 -9.57 -10.22 1.01
CA VAL A 164 -10.59 -11.27 1.03
C VAL A 164 -9.96 -12.65 0.94
N ILE A 165 -9.03 -12.86 0.01
CA ILE A 165 -8.31 -14.14 -0.15
C ILE A 165 -7.62 -14.52 1.16
N PHE A 166 -6.91 -13.58 1.78
CA PHE A 166 -6.14 -13.85 2.98
C PHE A 166 -7.02 -14.00 4.24
N ALA A 167 -8.12 -13.26 4.33
CA ALA A 167 -8.98 -13.19 5.51
C ALA A 167 -10.16 -14.18 5.50
N LEU A 168 -10.50 -14.78 4.35
CA LEU A 168 -11.59 -15.77 4.23
C LEU A 168 -11.35 -17.09 5.00
N PRO A 169 -10.13 -17.67 5.06
CA PRO A 169 -9.90 -18.98 5.67
C PRO A 169 -10.36 -19.15 7.12
N PRO A 170 -10.11 -18.22 8.06
CA PRO A 170 -10.62 -18.34 9.42
C PRO A 170 -12.15 -18.46 9.48
N THR A 171 -12.91 -17.63 8.77
CA THR A 171 -14.38 -17.72 8.79
C THR A 171 -14.87 -19.08 8.28
N VAL A 172 -14.26 -19.61 7.21
CA VAL A 172 -14.62 -20.95 6.69
C VAL A 172 -14.32 -22.04 7.70
N ARG A 173 -13.11 -22.03 8.29
CA ARG A 173 -12.66 -23.06 9.24
C ARG A 173 -13.46 -23.04 10.52
N PHE A 174 -13.65 -21.86 11.13
CA PHE A 174 -14.43 -21.72 12.34
C PHE A 174 -15.89 -22.09 12.11
N THR A 175 -16.48 -21.75 10.96
CA THR A 175 -17.84 -22.18 10.61
C THR A 175 -17.94 -23.70 10.45
N ASN A 176 -17.01 -24.31 9.71
CA ASN A 176 -16.96 -25.77 9.57
C ASN A 176 -16.82 -26.48 10.92
N LEU A 177 -15.89 -26.01 11.75
CA LEU A 177 -15.67 -26.52 13.10
C LEU A 177 -16.93 -26.39 13.95
N ALA A 178 -17.55 -25.22 13.96
CA ALA A 178 -18.72 -24.92 14.77
C ALA A 178 -19.89 -25.85 14.45
N ILE A 179 -20.16 -26.10 13.18
CA ILE A 179 -21.28 -26.95 12.75
C ILE A 179 -20.99 -28.44 13.05
N ARG A 180 -19.74 -28.89 12.88
CA ARG A 180 -19.34 -30.28 13.15
C ARG A 180 -19.30 -30.63 14.65
N HIS A 181 -19.08 -29.65 15.52
CA HIS A 181 -19.00 -29.85 16.98
C HIS A 181 -20.36 -29.72 17.69
N ILE A 182 -21.46 -29.56 16.95
CA ILE A 182 -22.79 -29.59 17.55
C ILE A 182 -23.06 -31.02 18.06
N PRO A 183 -23.52 -31.19 19.31
CA PRO A 183 -23.88 -32.49 19.85
C PRO A 183 -24.86 -33.24 18.93
N THR A 184 -24.54 -34.50 18.62
CA THR A 184 -25.34 -35.31 17.70
C THR A 184 -26.76 -35.53 18.22
N GLU A 185 -26.94 -35.57 19.54
CA GLU A 185 -28.23 -35.76 20.20
C GLU A 185 -29.21 -34.61 19.89
N LEU A 186 -28.71 -33.37 19.78
CA LEU A 186 -29.53 -32.21 19.41
C LEU A 186 -29.95 -32.26 17.94
N VAL A 187 -29.10 -32.83 17.08
CA VAL A 187 -29.37 -33.04 15.66
C VAL A 187 -30.39 -34.15 15.46
N GLU A 188 -30.22 -35.28 16.15
CA GLU A 188 -31.14 -36.42 16.14
C GLU A 188 -32.52 -36.04 16.70
N ALA A 189 -32.56 -35.26 17.80
CA ALA A 189 -33.80 -34.71 18.32
C ALA A 189 -34.51 -33.86 17.27
N SER A 190 -33.79 -32.94 16.60
CA SER A 190 -34.37 -32.13 15.52
C SER A 190 -34.95 -32.99 14.39
N ASP A 191 -34.26 -34.07 14.01
CA ASP A 191 -34.70 -35.00 12.96
C ASP A 191 -35.95 -35.80 13.39
N ALA A 192 -36.04 -36.21 14.66
CA ALA A 192 -37.22 -36.88 15.23
C ALA A 192 -38.48 -35.99 15.22
N PHE A 193 -38.32 -34.67 15.33
CA PHE A 193 -39.41 -33.70 15.17
C PHE A 193 -39.75 -33.37 13.69
N GLY A 194 -39.18 -34.10 12.72
CA GLY A 194 -39.48 -33.95 11.30
C GLY A 194 -38.90 -32.67 10.69
N SER A 195 -37.83 -32.11 11.27
CA SER A 195 -37.23 -30.88 10.75
C SER A 195 -36.56 -31.10 9.39
N THR A 196 -36.88 -30.26 8.42
CA THR A 196 -36.17 -30.24 7.13
C THR A 196 -34.71 -29.79 7.32
N PRO A 197 -33.77 -30.15 6.42
CA PRO A 197 -32.38 -29.72 6.51
C PRO A 197 -32.20 -28.20 6.65
N LYS A 198 -33.06 -27.42 5.98
CA LYS A 198 -33.07 -25.95 6.08
C LYS A 198 -33.55 -25.48 7.46
N GLN A 199 -34.59 -26.11 8.02
CA GLN A 199 -35.06 -25.79 9.37
C GLN A 199 -34.01 -26.18 10.42
N LYS A 200 -33.39 -27.36 10.30
CA LYS A 200 -32.31 -27.81 11.17
C LYS A 200 -31.13 -26.85 11.12
N LEU A 201 -30.65 -26.48 9.93
CA LEU A 201 -29.57 -25.52 9.76
C LEU A 201 -29.91 -24.16 10.40
N LEU A 202 -31.06 -23.58 10.06
CA LEU A 202 -31.40 -22.23 10.49
C LEU A 202 -31.82 -22.13 11.96
N LYS A 203 -32.46 -23.16 12.52
CA LYS A 203 -33.07 -23.12 13.87
C LYS A 203 -32.27 -23.84 14.93
N VAL A 204 -31.41 -24.79 14.56
CA VAL A 204 -30.60 -25.58 15.50
C VAL A 204 -29.13 -25.27 15.30
N GLU A 205 -28.62 -25.46 14.09
CA GLU A 205 -27.17 -25.44 13.88
C GLU A 205 -26.56 -24.03 13.94
N LEU A 206 -27.07 -23.08 13.15
CA LEU A 206 -26.55 -21.70 13.17
C LEU A 206 -26.68 -21.04 14.55
N PRO A 207 -27.80 -21.18 15.29
CA PRO A 207 -27.90 -20.62 16.63
C PRO A 207 -26.91 -21.19 17.65
N LEU A 208 -26.58 -22.48 17.55
CA LEU A 208 -25.60 -23.16 18.41
C LEU A 208 -24.16 -22.83 17.98
N ALA A 209 -23.89 -22.76 16.68
CA ALA A 209 -22.59 -22.48 16.09
C ALA A 209 -22.18 -21.00 16.16
N LYS A 210 -23.12 -20.07 16.39
CA LYS A 210 -22.91 -18.62 16.23
C LYS A 210 -21.68 -18.07 16.95
N HIS A 211 -21.34 -18.56 18.15
CA HIS A 211 -20.23 -18.02 18.94
C HIS A 211 -18.88 -18.33 18.29
N THR A 212 -18.69 -19.59 17.92
CA THR A 212 -17.49 -20.03 17.19
C THR A 212 -17.44 -19.37 15.80
N MET A 213 -18.57 -19.25 15.10
CA MET A 213 -18.63 -18.51 13.83
C MET A 213 -18.21 -17.05 14.00
N MET A 214 -18.72 -16.34 15.01
CA MET A 214 -18.35 -14.96 15.30
C MET A 214 -16.89 -14.79 15.71
N ALA A 215 -16.28 -15.80 16.35
CA ALA A 215 -14.84 -15.81 16.57
C ALA A 215 -14.07 -15.88 15.23
N GLY A 216 -14.56 -16.68 14.28
CA GLY A 216 -14.06 -16.70 12.91
C GLY A 216 -14.18 -15.35 12.20
N VAL A 217 -15.34 -14.69 12.32
CA VAL A 217 -15.56 -13.33 11.78
C VAL A 217 -14.58 -12.32 12.39
N ASN A 218 -14.33 -12.39 13.71
CA ASN A 218 -13.35 -11.53 14.36
C ASN A 218 -11.94 -11.74 13.79
N GLN A 219 -11.51 -13.00 13.62
CA GLN A 219 -10.21 -13.31 13.03
C GLN A 219 -10.11 -12.85 11.58
N THR A 220 -11.16 -13.02 10.78
CA THR A 220 -11.24 -12.49 9.42
C THR A 220 -11.04 -10.98 9.40
N MET A 221 -11.72 -10.23 10.27
CA MET A 221 -11.57 -8.78 10.32
C MET A 221 -10.17 -8.34 10.77
N MET A 222 -9.58 -9.04 11.73
CA MET A 222 -8.20 -8.77 12.19
C MET A 222 -7.17 -9.05 11.09
N LEU A 223 -7.31 -10.15 10.35
CA LEU A 223 -6.41 -10.45 9.22
C LEU A 223 -6.60 -9.46 8.06
N ALA A 224 -7.82 -9.04 7.78
CA ALA A 224 -8.08 -8.01 6.78
C ALA A 224 -7.38 -6.69 7.13
N LEU A 225 -7.36 -6.32 8.41
CA LEU A 225 -6.62 -5.14 8.88
C LEU A 225 -5.10 -5.29 8.72
N SER A 226 -4.54 -6.47 9.04
CA SER A 226 -3.11 -6.74 8.80
C SER A 226 -2.72 -6.62 7.32
N MET A 227 -3.65 -6.89 6.41
CA MET A 227 -3.42 -6.80 4.96
C MET A 227 -3.52 -5.38 4.39
N VAL A 228 -3.89 -4.38 5.19
CA VAL A 228 -4.03 -2.98 4.73
C VAL A 228 -2.70 -2.41 4.23
N VAL A 229 -1.59 -2.70 4.91
CA VAL A 229 -0.25 -2.22 4.50
C VAL A 229 0.11 -2.82 3.13
N THR A 230 -0.12 -4.12 2.95
CA THR A 230 0.12 -4.80 1.67
C THR A 230 -0.79 -4.25 0.56
N GLY A 231 -2.07 -4.02 0.85
CA GLY A 231 -2.99 -3.38 -0.11
C GLY A 231 -2.55 -1.98 -0.52
N SER A 232 -1.85 -1.26 0.37
CA SER A 232 -1.35 0.08 0.06
C SER A 232 -0.22 0.05 -0.98
N MET A 233 0.51 -1.07 -1.11
CA MET A 233 1.57 -1.25 -2.12
C MET A 233 1.04 -1.38 -3.55
N ILE A 234 -0.28 -1.57 -3.71
CA ILE A 234 -0.98 -1.60 -5.00
C ILE A 234 -1.94 -0.41 -5.16
N GLY A 235 -1.69 0.66 -4.40
CA GLY A 235 -2.38 1.94 -4.56
C GLY A 235 -3.61 2.11 -3.68
N ALA A 236 -3.96 1.16 -2.81
CA ALA A 236 -5.06 1.37 -1.87
C ALA A 236 -4.74 2.56 -0.92
N PRO A 237 -5.64 3.54 -0.79
CA PRO A 237 -5.48 4.61 0.19
C PRO A 237 -5.69 4.13 1.61
N GLY A 238 -5.19 4.89 2.58
CA GLY A 238 -5.40 4.66 4.00
C GLY A 238 -4.13 4.71 4.83
N LEU A 239 -4.26 4.36 6.10
CA LEU A 239 -3.15 4.36 7.07
C LEU A 239 -1.98 3.46 6.64
N GLY A 240 -2.25 2.39 5.89
CA GLY A 240 -1.19 1.49 5.39
C GLY A 240 -0.20 2.20 4.47
N ARG A 241 -0.65 3.19 3.69
CA ARG A 241 0.20 4.01 2.82
C ARG A 241 1.14 4.89 3.64
N GLU A 242 0.65 5.45 4.73
CA GLU A 242 1.45 6.28 5.63
C GLU A 242 2.49 5.46 6.39
N VAL A 243 2.14 4.24 6.82
CA VAL A 243 3.08 3.29 7.41
C VAL A 243 4.16 2.88 6.40
N LEU A 244 3.76 2.57 5.15
CA LEU A 244 4.69 2.22 4.08
C LEU A 244 5.64 3.39 3.76
N SER A 245 5.10 4.59 3.63
CA SER A 245 5.87 5.81 3.41
C SER A 245 6.91 5.98 4.51
N ALA A 246 6.49 5.94 5.76
CA ALA A 246 7.37 6.12 6.90
C ALA A 246 8.46 5.05 6.98
N LEU A 247 8.16 3.81 6.60
CA LEU A 247 9.14 2.73 6.52
C LEU A 247 10.19 3.02 5.44
N GLN A 248 9.77 3.43 4.25
CA GLN A 248 10.67 3.68 3.11
C GLN A 248 11.53 4.94 3.31
N HIS A 249 10.99 5.95 3.99
CA HIS A 249 11.71 7.19 4.33
C HIS A 249 12.44 7.07 5.67
N ALA A 250 12.27 5.93 6.35
CA ALA A 250 12.72 5.66 7.71
C ALA A 250 12.42 6.80 8.71
N ASP A 251 11.26 7.42 8.55
CA ASP A 251 10.69 8.39 9.47
C ASP A 251 10.00 7.63 10.61
N ILE A 252 10.77 7.34 11.66
CA ILE A 252 10.29 6.62 12.84
C ILE A 252 9.10 7.36 13.48
N GLY A 253 9.10 8.70 13.46
CA GLY A 253 8.05 9.52 14.07
C GLY A 253 6.71 9.34 13.36
N ARG A 254 6.67 9.62 12.05
CA ARG A 254 5.46 9.44 11.23
C ARG A 254 5.01 7.98 11.19
N GLY A 255 5.97 7.05 11.18
CA GLY A 255 5.71 5.61 11.22
C GLY A 255 5.04 5.18 12.51
N PHE A 256 5.52 5.65 13.66
CA PHE A 256 4.89 5.39 14.95
C PHE A 256 3.49 6.00 15.04
N VAL A 257 3.30 7.24 14.59
CA VAL A 257 1.98 7.90 14.59
C VAL A 257 0.96 7.13 13.74
N SER A 258 1.35 6.76 12.52
CA SER A 258 0.49 6.04 11.57
C SER A 258 0.20 4.61 12.04
N GLY A 259 1.22 3.92 12.59
CA GLY A 259 1.07 2.62 13.21
C GLY A 259 0.16 2.65 14.43
N LEU A 260 0.28 3.67 15.29
CA LEU A 260 -0.59 3.87 16.45
C LEU A 260 -2.03 4.14 16.02
N ALA A 261 -2.26 4.94 14.98
CA ALA A 261 -3.58 5.16 14.40
C ALA A 261 -4.21 3.83 13.91
N LEU A 262 -3.42 2.97 13.26
CA LEU A 262 -3.87 1.65 12.80
C LEU A 262 -4.20 0.73 13.99
N VAL A 263 -3.38 0.73 15.05
CA VAL A 263 -3.64 -0.02 16.29
C VAL A 263 -4.89 0.48 17.01
N ILE A 264 -5.13 1.80 17.07
CA ILE A 264 -6.36 2.37 17.64
C ILE A 264 -7.57 1.85 16.88
N LEU A 265 -7.55 1.90 15.54
CA LEU A 265 -8.60 1.35 14.71
C LEU A 265 -8.79 -0.15 14.96
N ALA A 266 -7.68 -0.91 15.05
CA ALA A 266 -7.70 -2.34 15.34
C ALA A 266 -8.42 -2.66 16.64
N ILE A 267 -8.08 -1.95 17.71
CA ILE A 267 -8.67 -2.16 19.04
C ILE A 267 -10.15 -1.77 19.03
N ILE A 268 -10.53 -0.67 18.37
CA ILE A 268 -11.94 -0.27 18.26
C ILE A 268 -12.74 -1.37 17.56
N LEU A 269 -12.26 -1.84 16.40
CA LEU A 269 -12.92 -2.89 15.62
C LEU A 269 -13.00 -4.22 16.37
N ASP A 270 -11.89 -4.70 16.92
CA ASP A 270 -11.84 -5.93 17.70
C ASP A 270 -12.84 -5.90 18.87
N ARG A 271 -12.86 -4.80 19.63
CA ARG A 271 -13.76 -4.66 20.78
C ARG A 271 -15.23 -4.56 20.36
N MET A 272 -15.53 -3.92 19.22
CA MET A 272 -16.88 -3.93 18.64
C MET A 272 -17.33 -5.35 18.29
N THR A 273 -16.45 -6.13 17.64
CA THR A 273 -16.79 -7.47 17.16
C THR A 273 -16.86 -8.51 18.29
N GLN A 274 -15.98 -8.45 19.28
CA GLN A 274 -16.03 -9.34 20.45
C GLN A 274 -17.33 -9.21 21.25
N HIS A 275 -17.98 -8.04 21.27
CA HIS A 275 -19.27 -7.88 21.97
C HIS A 275 -20.37 -8.75 21.37
N PHE A 276 -20.32 -9.03 20.06
CA PHE A 276 -21.26 -9.95 19.41
C PHE A 276 -21.01 -11.42 19.79
N ASN A 277 -19.87 -11.75 20.40
CA ASN A 277 -19.49 -13.09 20.82
C ASN A 277 -19.75 -13.40 22.33
N GLY A 278 -20.34 -12.49 23.11
CA GLY A 278 -20.55 -12.70 24.55
C GLY A 278 -21.46 -13.90 24.88
N LYS A 279 -21.03 -14.74 25.85
CA LYS A 279 -21.74 -15.98 26.27
C LYS A 279 -23.22 -15.71 26.67
N PRO A 280 -24.16 -16.65 26.40
CA PRO A 280 -25.59 -16.48 26.71
C PRO A 280 -25.93 -16.25 28.19
N GLN A 281 -25.05 -16.67 29.11
CA GLN A 281 -25.33 -16.76 30.54
C GLN A 281 -25.40 -15.40 31.27
N GLU A 282 -25.09 -14.29 30.59
CA GLU A 282 -25.22 -12.92 31.12
C GLU A 282 -26.13 -12.02 30.28
N ARG A 283 -27.14 -12.58 29.60
CA ARG A 283 -28.19 -11.75 28.97
C ARG A 283 -29.13 -11.21 30.04
N THR A 284 -28.68 -10.25 30.83
CA THR A 284 -29.59 -9.25 31.40
C THR A 284 -30.35 -8.60 30.24
N GLN A 285 -31.67 -8.48 30.39
CA GLN A 285 -32.63 -8.00 29.38
C GLN A 285 -32.00 -6.94 28.45
N THR A 286 -32.05 -7.19 27.15
CA THR A 286 -31.59 -6.25 26.12
C THR A 286 -32.40 -4.95 26.22
N GLY A 287 -31.87 -3.97 26.93
CA GLY A 287 -32.53 -2.68 27.14
C GLY A 287 -32.85 -2.00 25.80
N LYS A 288 -34.04 -1.38 25.71
CA LYS A 288 -34.53 -0.60 24.56
C LYS A 288 -33.45 0.36 23.99
N THR A 289 -32.57 0.87 24.84
CA THR A 289 -31.48 1.80 24.51
C THR A 289 -30.49 1.29 23.46
N LYS A 290 -30.14 -0.01 23.43
CA LYS A 290 -29.21 -0.55 22.40
C LYS A 290 -29.81 -0.52 21.00
N LYS A 291 -31.12 -0.73 20.86
CA LYS A 291 -31.83 -0.67 19.57
C LYS A 291 -31.90 0.76 19.04
N TRP A 292 -32.22 1.73 19.91
CA TRP A 292 -32.28 3.15 19.54
C TRP A 292 -30.93 3.70 19.09
N LEU A 293 -29.83 3.24 19.68
CA LEU A 293 -28.49 3.68 19.28
C LEU A 293 -28.08 3.17 17.89
N GLY A 294 -28.37 1.90 17.59
CA GLY A 294 -28.14 1.34 16.25
C GLY A 294 -28.99 2.04 15.19
N LEU A 295 -30.25 2.36 15.53
CA LEU A 295 -31.13 3.15 14.66
C LEU A 295 -30.61 4.58 14.46
N ALA A 296 -30.07 5.23 15.50
CA ALA A 296 -29.49 6.56 15.39
C ALA A 296 -28.24 6.58 14.50
N ALA A 297 -27.32 5.63 14.66
CA ALA A 297 -26.14 5.50 13.80
C ALA A 297 -26.52 5.24 12.34
N LEU A 298 -27.50 4.35 12.11
CA LEU A 298 -28.04 4.08 10.78
C LEU A 298 -28.73 5.32 10.19
N ALA A 299 -29.50 6.06 10.98
CA ALA A 299 -30.16 7.29 10.53
C ALA A 299 -29.13 8.35 10.13
N VAL A 300 -28.06 8.55 10.91
CA VAL A 300 -26.98 9.48 10.55
C VAL A 300 -26.29 9.05 9.27
N PHE A 301 -25.99 7.76 9.11
CA PHE A 301 -25.41 7.25 7.88
C PHE A 301 -26.33 7.46 6.67
N LEU A 302 -27.61 7.12 6.79
CA LEU A 302 -28.60 7.30 5.71
C LEU A 302 -28.82 8.78 5.37
N LEU A 303 -28.91 9.66 6.36
CA LEU A 303 -29.01 11.10 6.17
C LEU A 303 -27.76 11.67 5.47
N SER A 304 -26.57 11.18 5.84
CA SER A 304 -25.32 11.58 5.22
C SER A 304 -25.23 11.07 3.77
N ALA A 305 -25.68 9.83 3.52
CA ALA A 305 -25.77 9.27 2.18
C ALA A 305 -26.73 10.07 1.28
N LEU A 306 -27.91 10.44 1.81
CA LEU A 306 -28.88 11.27 1.11
C LEU A 306 -28.35 12.69 0.87
N GLY A 307 -27.78 13.32 1.89
CA GLY A 307 -27.17 14.65 1.80
C GLY A 307 -26.05 14.71 0.77
N ARG A 308 -25.21 13.67 0.71
CA ARG A 308 -24.21 13.53 -0.33
C ARG A 308 -24.81 13.30 -1.71
N GLY A 309 -25.82 12.44 -1.84
CA GLY A 309 -26.51 12.22 -3.12
C GLY A 309 -27.09 13.53 -3.68
N PHE A 310 -27.68 14.34 -2.81
CA PHE A 310 -28.16 15.67 -3.14
C PHE A 310 -27.03 16.65 -3.52
N ALA A 311 -25.94 16.68 -2.75
CA ALA A 311 -24.77 17.50 -3.05
C ALA A 311 -24.13 17.11 -4.40
N ALA A 312 -23.96 15.82 -4.68
CA ALA A 312 -23.41 15.33 -5.95
C ALA A 312 -24.31 15.72 -7.14
N MET A 313 -25.63 15.68 -6.97
CA MET A 313 -26.59 16.12 -7.99
C MET A 313 -26.46 17.62 -8.29
N LEU A 314 -26.30 18.44 -7.24
CA LEU A 314 -26.04 19.89 -7.35
C LEU A 314 -24.68 20.20 -7.98
N SER A 315 -23.66 19.40 -7.70
CA SER A 315 -22.28 19.59 -8.17
C SER A 315 -21.99 19.05 -9.58
N SER A 316 -22.97 18.41 -10.24
CA SER A 316 -22.84 17.81 -11.58
C SER A 316 -22.46 18.80 -12.71
N SER A 317 -22.27 20.07 -12.39
CA SER A 317 -21.90 21.15 -13.31
C SER A 317 -20.42 21.58 -13.25
N ALA A 318 -19.62 21.11 -12.29
CA ALA A 318 -18.32 21.73 -11.95
C ALA A 318 -17.05 20.90 -12.30
N ASP A 319 -17.17 19.60 -12.57
CA ASP A 319 -16.00 18.72 -12.73
C ASP A 319 -15.68 18.47 -14.21
N LYS A 320 -14.94 19.39 -14.83
CA LYS A 320 -14.59 19.36 -16.27
C LYS A 320 -13.12 19.07 -16.59
N GLY A 321 -12.26 18.92 -15.57
CA GLY A 321 -10.84 18.63 -15.79
C GLY A 321 -10.65 17.17 -16.23
N GLN A 322 -9.87 16.95 -17.29
CA GLN A 322 -9.44 15.59 -17.64
C GLN A 322 -8.61 15.01 -16.49
N LYS A 323 -8.88 13.75 -16.13
CA LYS A 323 -8.15 13.05 -15.07
C LYS A 323 -6.82 12.54 -15.61
N VAL A 324 -5.78 12.69 -14.80
CA VAL A 324 -4.43 12.18 -15.10
C VAL A 324 -3.96 11.37 -13.90
N THR A 325 -3.60 10.11 -14.11
CA THR A 325 -3.11 9.22 -13.06
C THR A 325 -1.60 9.03 -13.21
N ILE A 326 -0.84 9.41 -12.20
CA ILE A 326 0.62 9.27 -12.17
C ILE A 326 0.99 8.17 -11.19
N ALA A 327 1.65 7.13 -11.70
CA ALA A 327 2.17 6.03 -10.90
C ALA A 327 3.64 6.26 -10.57
N TYR A 328 4.03 6.04 -9.31
CA TYR A 328 5.41 6.25 -8.88
C TYR A 328 5.80 5.28 -7.76
N VAL A 329 7.09 5.00 -7.63
CA VAL A 329 7.63 4.31 -6.45
C VAL A 329 7.86 5.31 -5.33
N GLN A 330 7.62 4.90 -4.09
CA GLN A 330 7.62 5.81 -2.95
C GLN A 330 9.05 6.02 -2.37
N TRP A 331 9.96 6.40 -3.26
CA TRP A 331 11.31 6.88 -2.96
C TRP A 331 11.32 8.42 -2.96
N ASP A 332 12.18 9.04 -2.15
CA ASP A 332 12.21 10.50 -2.00
C ASP A 332 12.34 11.27 -3.34
N SER A 333 13.19 10.76 -4.25
CA SER A 333 13.41 11.33 -5.59
C SER A 333 12.14 11.35 -6.44
N GLU A 334 11.38 10.27 -6.38
CA GLU A 334 10.14 10.07 -7.12
C GLU A 334 8.97 10.80 -6.48
N VAL A 335 8.93 10.87 -5.14
CA VAL A 335 8.01 11.75 -4.43
C VAL A 335 8.22 13.19 -4.90
N ALA A 336 9.47 13.67 -4.93
CA ALA A 336 9.78 15.01 -5.41
C ALA A 336 9.37 15.23 -6.88
N SER A 337 9.84 14.38 -7.81
CA SER A 337 9.56 14.53 -9.25
C SER A 337 8.06 14.48 -9.56
N THR A 338 7.35 13.54 -8.94
CA THR A 338 5.93 13.30 -9.17
C THR A 338 5.09 14.45 -8.64
N HIS A 339 5.42 15.02 -7.48
CA HIS A 339 4.66 16.15 -6.94
C HIS A 339 4.92 17.44 -7.73
N VAL A 340 6.14 17.66 -8.24
CA VAL A 340 6.45 18.80 -9.12
C VAL A 340 5.63 18.72 -10.41
N ILE A 341 5.68 17.61 -11.14
CA ILE A 341 4.93 17.48 -12.40
C ILE A 341 3.42 17.49 -12.16
N ALA A 342 2.94 16.94 -11.04
CA ALA A 342 1.54 17.01 -10.66
C ALA A 342 1.08 18.43 -10.37
N GLN A 343 1.91 19.24 -9.72
CA GLN A 343 1.61 20.64 -9.48
C GLN A 343 1.50 21.41 -10.80
N VAL A 344 2.43 21.20 -11.74
CA VAL A 344 2.38 21.80 -13.08
C VAL A 344 1.08 21.41 -13.80
N LEU A 345 0.73 20.13 -13.82
CA LEU A 345 -0.50 19.65 -14.46
C LEU A 345 -1.77 20.20 -13.77
N ARG A 346 -1.77 20.37 -12.44
CA ARG A 346 -2.88 21.01 -11.72
C ARG A 346 -3.02 22.49 -12.08
N ASP A 347 -1.91 23.20 -12.24
CA ASP A 347 -1.91 24.60 -12.67
C ASP A 347 -2.42 24.75 -14.13
N GLU A 348 -2.22 23.72 -14.96
CA GLU A 348 -2.81 23.58 -16.31
C GLU A 348 -4.28 23.08 -16.30
N GLY A 349 -4.89 22.88 -15.12
CA GLY A 349 -6.31 22.55 -14.97
C GLY A 349 -6.66 21.06 -14.99
N TYR A 350 -5.68 20.16 -14.91
CA TYR A 350 -5.91 18.72 -14.83
C TYR A 350 -6.22 18.24 -13.42
N GLN A 351 -7.05 17.19 -13.32
CA GLN A 351 -7.25 16.48 -12.06
C GLN A 351 -6.21 15.38 -11.91
N VAL A 352 -5.16 15.66 -11.15
CA VAL A 352 -4.04 14.73 -11.01
C VAL A 352 -4.22 13.82 -9.79
N THR A 353 -4.24 12.51 -10.05
CA THR A 353 -4.21 11.45 -9.03
C THR A 353 -2.80 10.87 -8.94
N LEU A 354 -2.24 10.88 -7.73
CA LEU A 354 -0.93 10.27 -7.45
C LEU A 354 -1.13 8.91 -6.80
N THR A 355 -0.54 7.88 -7.39
CA THR A 355 -0.64 6.52 -6.88
C THR A 355 0.75 5.96 -6.56
N PRO A 356 1.15 5.91 -5.28
CA PRO A 356 2.36 5.21 -4.87
C PRO A 356 2.16 3.71 -5.02
N LEU A 357 3.12 3.04 -5.65
CA LEU A 357 3.09 1.60 -5.94
C LEU A 357 4.45 0.97 -5.66
N ASP A 358 4.45 -0.35 -5.48
CA ASP A 358 5.68 -1.13 -5.62
C ASP A 358 6.24 -1.03 -7.05
N ASN A 359 7.56 -1.16 -7.21
CA ASN A 359 8.23 -1.03 -8.50
C ASN A 359 7.64 -1.95 -9.57
N ALA A 360 7.49 -3.26 -9.29
CA ALA A 360 6.99 -4.20 -10.29
C ALA A 360 5.55 -3.86 -10.70
N VAL A 361 4.74 -3.43 -9.73
CA VAL A 361 3.34 -3.02 -9.91
C VAL A 361 3.25 -1.74 -10.73
N MET A 362 4.10 -0.75 -10.47
CA MET A 362 4.16 0.50 -11.23
C MET A 362 4.38 0.24 -12.73
N TRP A 363 5.39 -0.55 -13.07
CA TRP A 363 5.69 -0.89 -14.47
C TRP A 363 4.53 -1.64 -15.15
N GLN A 364 3.93 -2.61 -14.45
CA GLN A 364 2.77 -3.33 -14.95
C GLN A 364 1.56 -2.40 -15.17
N THR A 365 1.32 -1.48 -14.23
CA THR A 365 0.22 -0.50 -14.29
C THR A 365 0.34 0.40 -15.51
N ILE A 366 1.54 0.91 -15.81
CA ILE A 366 1.80 1.71 -17.02
C ILE A 366 1.64 0.87 -18.29
N ALA A 367 2.19 -0.35 -18.31
CA ALA A 367 2.10 -1.26 -19.45
C ALA A 367 0.66 -1.69 -19.77
N ASN A 368 -0.20 -1.80 -18.75
CA ASN A 368 -1.61 -2.13 -18.89
C ASN A 368 -2.48 -0.91 -19.26
N GLY A 369 -1.97 0.31 -19.05
CA GLY A 369 -2.73 1.55 -19.26
C GLY A 369 -3.60 1.97 -18.08
N ASP A 370 -3.42 1.36 -16.91
CA ASP A 370 -4.13 1.69 -15.66
C ASP A 370 -3.66 3.02 -15.04
N ALA A 371 -2.47 3.50 -15.43
CA ALA A 371 -1.95 4.84 -15.13
C ALA A 371 -1.36 5.46 -16.40
N ASP A 372 -1.37 6.79 -16.49
CA ASP A 372 -1.03 7.52 -17.70
C ASP A 372 0.49 7.56 -17.93
N PHE A 373 1.27 7.87 -16.89
CA PHE A 373 2.72 7.92 -16.97
C PHE A 373 3.40 7.78 -15.60
N SER A 374 4.72 7.62 -15.63
CA SER A 374 5.62 7.64 -14.48
C SER A 374 6.91 8.37 -14.85
N THR A 375 7.44 9.16 -13.92
CA THR A 375 8.75 9.83 -14.04
C THR A 375 9.87 9.04 -13.37
N SER A 376 9.63 7.77 -13.04
CA SER A 376 10.45 6.96 -12.11
C SER A 376 11.30 5.87 -12.78
N ALA A 377 11.53 5.93 -14.09
CA ALA A 377 12.21 4.85 -14.79
C ALA A 377 13.74 5.01 -14.77
N TRP A 378 14.42 4.46 -13.76
CA TRP A 378 15.89 4.43 -13.68
C TRP A 378 16.48 3.43 -14.67
N LEU A 379 17.14 3.94 -15.72
CA LEU A 379 17.65 3.13 -16.83
C LEU A 379 19.12 3.46 -17.14
N PRO A 380 19.92 2.46 -17.58
CA PRO A 380 19.51 1.12 -18.00
C PRO A 380 19.71 -0.01 -16.97
N VAL A 381 20.23 0.26 -15.78
CA VAL A 381 20.67 -0.76 -14.81
C VAL A 381 19.57 -1.07 -13.79
N THR A 382 19.09 -0.05 -13.07
CA THR A 382 18.21 -0.22 -11.92
C THR A 382 16.88 -0.90 -12.29
N HIS A 383 16.26 -0.49 -13.40
CA HIS A 383 15.02 -1.10 -13.92
C HIS A 383 15.23 -1.95 -15.18
N GLN A 384 16.42 -2.55 -15.37
CA GLN A 384 16.74 -3.32 -16.58
C GLN A 384 15.71 -4.44 -16.84
N GLN A 385 15.38 -5.23 -15.81
CA GLN A 385 14.50 -6.39 -15.94
C GLN A 385 13.07 -5.96 -16.28
N GLN A 386 12.57 -4.89 -15.65
CA GLN A 386 11.25 -4.35 -15.90
C GLN A 386 11.17 -3.78 -17.32
N TYR A 387 12.19 -3.04 -17.75
CA TYR A 387 12.25 -2.49 -19.10
C TYR A 387 12.28 -3.60 -20.17
N GLN A 388 13.13 -4.62 -19.99
CA GLN A 388 13.16 -5.77 -20.90
C GLN A 388 11.80 -6.46 -21.02
N LYS A 389 11.05 -6.54 -19.92
CA LYS A 389 9.74 -7.18 -19.88
C LYS A 389 8.63 -6.33 -20.53
N TYR A 390 8.65 -5.01 -20.34
CA TYR A 390 7.49 -4.15 -20.66
C TYR A 390 7.72 -3.14 -21.79
N GLN A 391 8.95 -2.94 -22.28
CA GLN A 391 9.27 -1.95 -23.33
C GLN A 391 8.35 -2.04 -24.56
N ASP A 392 7.91 -3.25 -24.94
CA ASP A 392 7.02 -3.47 -26.08
C ASP A 392 5.54 -3.21 -25.77
N LYS A 393 5.20 -2.71 -24.57
CA LYS A 393 3.83 -2.41 -24.13
C LYS A 393 3.66 -0.97 -23.62
N LEU A 394 4.71 -0.16 -23.62
CA LEU A 394 4.70 1.24 -23.16
C LEU A 394 5.53 2.14 -24.09
N ASP A 395 5.45 3.45 -23.89
CA ASP A 395 6.26 4.43 -24.60
C ASP A 395 7.32 5.00 -23.63
N ASN A 396 8.60 4.92 -23.99
CA ASN A 396 9.70 5.54 -23.25
C ASN A 396 9.99 6.92 -23.86
N LEU A 397 9.61 7.98 -23.15
CA LEU A 397 9.76 9.38 -23.60
C LEU A 397 11.19 9.91 -23.42
N GLY A 398 12.08 9.10 -22.86
CA GLY A 398 13.49 9.44 -22.69
C GLY A 398 13.80 10.05 -21.32
N PRO A 399 15.04 10.54 -21.13
CA PRO A 399 15.54 10.97 -19.83
C PRO A 399 14.95 12.31 -19.39
N ASN A 400 14.24 12.33 -18.27
CA ASN A 400 13.79 13.54 -17.58
C ASN A 400 14.86 14.12 -16.63
N LEU A 401 15.80 13.28 -16.18
CA LEU A 401 16.95 13.70 -15.40
C LEU A 401 18.16 12.88 -15.83
N LYS A 402 19.27 13.58 -16.14
CA LYS A 402 20.50 12.95 -16.63
C LYS A 402 21.58 12.89 -15.57
N GLY A 403 22.42 11.86 -15.66
CA GLY A 403 23.66 11.81 -14.91
C GLY A 403 23.46 11.52 -13.42
N THR A 404 22.55 10.59 -13.12
CA THR A 404 22.51 9.97 -11.80
C THR A 404 23.79 9.18 -11.58
N LYS A 405 24.14 9.00 -10.31
CA LYS A 405 25.38 8.33 -9.92
C LYS A 405 25.11 7.44 -8.73
N LEU A 406 25.66 6.24 -8.76
CA LEU A 406 25.78 5.35 -7.60
C LEU A 406 27.26 5.29 -7.21
N GLY A 407 27.56 5.13 -5.92
CA GLY A 407 28.94 4.96 -5.47
C GLY A 407 29.10 5.00 -3.96
N LEU A 408 30.34 4.92 -3.51
CA LEU A 408 30.68 5.26 -2.13
C LEU A 408 30.84 6.77 -2.00
N ALA A 409 30.23 7.34 -0.96
CA ALA A 409 30.41 8.73 -0.60
C ALA A 409 30.97 8.85 0.81
N VAL A 410 31.72 9.92 1.02
CA VAL A 410 32.30 10.32 2.30
C VAL A 410 32.06 11.80 2.52
N PRO A 411 32.00 12.28 3.77
CA PRO A 411 32.00 13.71 4.05
C PRO A 411 33.23 14.41 3.47
N ALA A 412 33.06 15.63 2.97
CA ALA A 412 34.14 16.38 2.32
C ALA A 412 35.33 16.65 3.25
N TYR A 413 35.12 16.67 4.58
CA TYR A 413 36.18 16.82 5.57
C TYR A 413 37.15 15.64 5.64
N MET A 414 36.83 14.47 5.05
CA MET A 414 37.76 13.36 4.88
C MET A 414 38.69 13.64 3.68
N SER A 415 39.53 14.66 3.80
CA SER A 415 40.38 15.17 2.71
C SER A 415 41.43 14.18 2.22
N ASP A 416 41.78 13.21 3.07
CA ASP A 416 42.77 12.14 2.84
C ASP A 416 42.32 11.07 1.84
N VAL A 417 41.01 10.97 1.55
CA VAL A 417 40.45 9.96 0.64
C VAL A 417 39.60 10.61 -0.46
N ASN A 418 39.97 10.38 -1.72
CA ASN A 418 39.27 10.83 -2.93
C ASN A 418 38.98 9.68 -3.91
N SER A 419 39.63 8.53 -3.74
CA SER A 419 39.43 7.30 -4.52
C SER A 419 39.11 6.11 -3.62
N ILE A 420 38.36 5.13 -4.14
CA ILE A 420 38.11 3.86 -3.44
C ILE A 420 39.44 3.13 -3.14
N GLU A 421 40.46 3.31 -3.97
CA GLU A 421 41.80 2.72 -3.78
C GLU A 421 42.58 3.31 -2.59
N GLU A 422 42.16 4.47 -2.09
CA GLU A 422 42.81 5.18 -0.98
C GLU A 422 42.20 4.83 0.38
N LEU A 423 41.11 4.03 0.42
CA LEU A 423 40.53 3.54 1.66
C LEU A 423 41.45 2.51 2.33
N SER A 424 41.72 2.71 3.62
CA SER A 424 42.56 1.86 4.47
C SER A 424 41.81 1.40 5.72
N ASP A 425 41.74 2.26 6.73
CA ASP A 425 41.30 2.02 8.10
C ASP A 425 40.23 3.01 8.56
N GLN A 426 39.82 3.93 7.68
CA GLN A 426 38.75 4.88 7.95
C GLN A 426 37.44 4.16 8.29
N ALA A 427 36.57 4.85 9.04
CA ALA A 427 35.24 4.36 9.41
C ALA A 427 35.24 2.95 10.05
N ASN A 428 36.31 2.60 10.78
CA ASN A 428 36.52 1.26 11.35
C ASN A 428 36.42 0.13 10.31
N GLN A 429 36.83 0.41 9.07
CA GLN A 429 36.71 -0.50 7.93
C GLN A 429 35.27 -0.93 7.65
N GLN A 430 34.29 -0.09 7.96
CA GLN A 430 32.87 -0.35 7.68
C GLN A 430 32.34 0.55 6.57
N ILE A 431 31.62 -0.05 5.63
CA ILE A 431 30.77 0.65 4.66
C ILE A 431 29.33 0.54 5.16
N ILE A 432 28.72 1.66 5.51
CA ILE A 432 27.33 1.69 5.95
C ILE A 432 26.43 1.65 4.72
N GLY A 433 25.79 0.50 4.53
CA GLY A 433 24.89 0.23 3.43
C GLY A 433 23.44 0.62 3.71
N ILE A 434 22.56 0.21 2.81
CA ILE A 434 21.10 0.37 2.92
C ILE A 434 20.43 -1.01 2.93
N GLU A 435 19.16 -1.10 2.52
CA GLU A 435 18.37 -2.32 2.53
C GLU A 435 19.05 -3.49 1.79
N PRO A 436 19.14 -4.69 2.40
CA PRO A 436 19.57 -5.89 1.69
C PRO A 436 18.77 -6.12 0.41
N GLY A 437 19.45 -6.42 -0.70
CA GLY A 437 18.81 -6.66 -2.00
C GLY A 437 18.63 -5.42 -2.89
N ALA A 438 18.91 -4.21 -2.39
CA ALA A 438 18.98 -3.03 -3.24
C ALA A 438 20.13 -3.17 -4.27
N GLY A 439 19.93 -2.68 -5.50
CA GLY A 439 20.93 -2.80 -6.57
C GLY A 439 22.29 -2.19 -6.20
N ILE A 440 22.30 -1.08 -5.45
CA ILE A 440 23.52 -0.45 -4.92
C ILE A 440 24.25 -1.34 -3.90
N MET A 441 23.55 -2.20 -3.15
CA MET A 441 24.17 -3.15 -2.22
C MET A 441 24.87 -4.28 -2.96
N THR A 442 24.27 -4.78 -4.04
CA THR A 442 24.96 -5.73 -4.94
C THR A 442 26.19 -5.10 -5.59
N ALA A 443 26.09 -3.83 -6.00
CA ALA A 443 27.21 -3.09 -6.55
C ALA A 443 28.32 -2.83 -5.52
N ALA A 444 27.97 -2.54 -4.26
CA ALA A 444 28.91 -2.38 -3.16
C ALA A 444 29.63 -3.70 -2.80
N ASP A 445 28.89 -4.81 -2.72
CA ASP A 445 29.47 -6.15 -2.52
C ASP A 445 30.45 -6.53 -3.66
N LYS A 446 30.05 -6.26 -4.92
CA LYS A 446 30.92 -6.44 -6.08
C LYS A 446 32.17 -5.55 -5.99
N THR A 447 32.03 -4.32 -5.55
CA THR A 447 33.15 -3.37 -5.36
C THR A 447 34.11 -3.88 -4.30
N GLN A 448 33.61 -4.27 -3.13
CA GLN A 448 34.42 -4.81 -2.05
C GLN A 448 35.26 -6.02 -2.51
N LYS A 449 34.68 -6.93 -3.29
CA LYS A 449 35.39 -8.09 -3.86
C LYS A 449 36.40 -7.73 -4.94
N ALA A 450 36.18 -6.63 -5.65
CA ALA A 450 37.04 -6.20 -6.74
C ALA A 450 38.27 -5.41 -6.27
N TYR A 451 38.20 -4.75 -5.12
CA TYR A 451 39.26 -3.91 -4.56
C TYR A 451 39.96 -4.62 -3.40
N SER A 452 41.25 -4.94 -3.57
CA SER A 452 42.01 -5.70 -2.56
C SER A 452 42.17 -4.96 -1.24
N ASN A 453 42.20 -3.62 -1.25
CA ASN A 453 42.25 -2.80 -0.04
C ASN A 453 40.94 -2.84 0.77
N LEU A 454 39.84 -3.31 0.18
CA LEU A 454 38.56 -3.50 0.86
C LEU A 454 38.33 -4.94 1.33
N ALA A 455 39.32 -5.84 1.20
CA ALA A 455 39.14 -7.26 1.52
C ALA A 455 38.75 -7.51 3.00
N ASP A 456 39.28 -6.70 3.91
CA ASP A 456 39.00 -6.76 5.35
C ASP A 456 37.89 -5.79 5.79
N TRP A 457 37.31 -5.04 4.85
CA TRP A 457 36.19 -4.15 5.17
C TRP A 457 34.90 -4.96 5.35
N GLU A 458 33.94 -4.40 6.08
CA GLU A 458 32.61 -4.96 6.26
C GLU A 458 31.56 -4.07 5.58
N LEU A 459 30.73 -4.65 4.70
CA LEU A 459 29.53 -3.98 4.19
C LEU A 459 28.38 -4.21 5.17
N VAL A 460 28.10 -3.21 6.01
CA VAL A 460 27.05 -3.27 7.02
C VAL A 460 25.71 -3.00 6.36
N ALA A 461 24.89 -4.04 6.20
CA ALA A 461 23.53 -3.88 5.71
C ALA A 461 22.65 -3.18 6.76
N ALA A 462 21.91 -2.16 6.34
CA ALA A 462 21.07 -1.35 7.22
C ALA A 462 19.75 -0.98 6.52
N SER A 463 19.11 0.12 6.93
CA SER A 463 18.08 0.79 6.13
C SER A 463 18.61 2.14 5.66
N THR A 464 18.01 2.72 4.62
CA THR A 464 18.33 4.07 4.14
C THR A 464 18.27 5.11 5.27
N GLY A 465 17.31 4.98 6.20
CA GLY A 465 17.27 5.81 7.41
C GLY A 465 18.38 5.59 8.40
N ALA A 466 18.73 4.33 8.67
CA ALA A 466 19.81 4.03 9.58
C ALA A 466 21.13 4.57 9.03
N MET A 467 21.37 4.41 7.72
CA MET A 467 22.52 4.98 7.03
C MET A 467 22.56 6.51 7.14
N THR A 468 21.45 7.19 6.81
CA THR A 468 21.39 8.66 6.86
C THR A 468 21.46 9.22 8.29
N THR A 469 20.97 8.47 9.29
CA THR A 469 21.12 8.80 10.72
C THR A 469 22.58 8.66 11.16
N SER A 470 23.24 7.56 10.80
CA SER A 470 24.67 7.38 11.05
C SER A 470 25.51 8.46 10.39
N LEU A 471 25.16 8.85 9.16
CA LEU A 471 25.79 9.96 8.44
C LEU A 471 25.61 11.29 9.18
N ASP A 472 24.39 11.62 9.61
CA ASP A 472 24.12 12.84 10.39
C ASP A 472 24.94 12.88 11.69
N GLN A 473 25.00 11.76 12.43
CA GLN A 473 25.78 11.66 13.66
C GLN A 473 27.28 11.82 13.41
N ALA A 474 27.80 11.15 12.39
CA ALA A 474 29.21 11.23 12.01
C ALA A 474 29.58 12.66 11.59
N VAL A 475 28.76 13.31 10.75
CA VAL A 475 28.98 14.70 10.31
C VAL A 475 28.93 15.67 11.50
N LYS A 476 27.97 15.52 12.42
CA LYS A 476 27.88 16.34 13.64
C LYS A 476 29.09 16.21 14.56
N LYS A 477 29.66 14.99 14.64
CA LYS A 477 30.84 14.69 15.48
C LYS A 477 32.17 14.84 14.73
N LYS A 478 32.14 15.10 13.42
CA LYS A 478 33.30 15.04 12.50
C LYS A 478 34.04 13.70 12.54
N GLU A 479 33.29 12.60 12.66
CA GLU A 479 33.84 11.24 12.63
C GLU A 479 33.92 10.72 11.18
N PRO A 480 34.92 9.90 10.81
CA PRO A 480 34.97 9.28 9.49
C PRO A 480 33.79 8.33 9.27
N ILE A 481 33.16 8.41 8.10
CA ILE A 481 32.10 7.47 7.69
C ILE A 481 32.16 7.26 6.17
N VAL A 482 31.96 6.01 5.74
CA VAL A 482 31.80 5.63 4.33
C VAL A 482 30.41 5.06 4.16
N VAL A 483 29.63 5.63 3.23
CA VAL A 483 28.25 5.20 2.97
C VAL A 483 28.05 4.79 1.52
N THR A 484 27.12 3.88 1.26
CA THR A 484 26.59 3.70 -0.10
C THR A 484 25.64 4.85 -0.41
N ALA A 485 25.89 5.55 -1.51
CA ALA A 485 25.21 6.81 -1.84
C ALA A 485 24.81 6.90 -3.30
N TRP A 486 23.73 7.63 -3.55
CA TRP A 486 23.22 7.89 -4.89
C TRP A 486 22.83 9.36 -5.06
N SER A 487 22.93 9.86 -6.29
CA SER A 487 22.46 11.19 -6.68
C SER A 487 21.46 11.06 -7.82
N PRO A 488 20.36 11.83 -7.80
CA PRO A 488 20.03 12.87 -6.81
C PRO A 488 19.58 12.32 -5.45
N HIS A 489 20.05 12.93 -4.35
CA HIS A 489 19.51 12.68 -3.01
C HIS A 489 19.73 13.88 -2.05
N TRP A 490 18.78 14.18 -1.16
CA TRP A 490 18.85 15.33 -0.24
C TRP A 490 20.12 15.38 0.62
N MET A 491 20.78 14.24 0.84
CA MET A 491 22.01 14.15 1.63
C MET A 491 23.12 15.05 1.07
N PHE A 492 23.19 15.23 -0.25
CA PHE A 492 24.18 16.07 -0.93
C PHE A 492 23.83 17.57 -0.86
N ALA A 493 22.54 17.92 -0.74
CA ALA A 493 22.12 19.30 -0.51
C ALA A 493 22.24 19.69 0.97
N LYS A 494 22.08 18.74 1.89
CA LYS A 494 22.13 18.98 3.34
C LYS A 494 23.55 18.96 3.90
N TYR A 495 24.39 18.04 3.43
CA TYR A 495 25.74 17.84 3.91
C TYR A 495 26.75 18.02 2.78
N ASP A 496 27.93 18.49 3.12
CA ASP A 496 29.05 18.57 2.19
C ASP A 496 29.67 17.18 2.05
N LEU A 497 29.26 16.44 1.01
CA LEU A 497 29.70 15.07 0.71
C LEU A 497 30.40 15.03 -0.64
N LYS A 498 31.37 14.12 -0.76
CA LYS A 498 32.04 13.81 -2.02
C LYS A 498 31.95 12.32 -2.33
N TYR A 499 31.79 12.01 -3.61
CA TYR A 499 31.96 10.64 -4.09
C TYR A 499 33.42 10.26 -4.17
N LEU A 500 33.72 9.02 -3.81
CA LEU A 500 35.00 8.41 -4.12
C LEU A 500 35.06 8.01 -5.60
N ALA A 501 36.24 8.16 -6.21
CA ALA A 501 36.48 7.66 -7.56
C ALA A 501 36.45 6.13 -7.59
N ASP A 502 35.80 5.56 -8.61
CA ASP A 502 35.72 4.12 -8.88
C ASP A 502 36.44 3.78 -10.21
N PRO A 503 37.79 3.64 -10.21
CA PRO A 503 38.56 3.26 -11.39
C PRO A 503 38.10 1.97 -12.08
N LYS A 504 37.60 0.98 -11.32
CA LYS A 504 37.16 -0.34 -11.82
C LYS A 504 35.71 -0.33 -12.30
N LYS A 505 34.98 0.77 -12.08
CA LYS A 505 33.58 0.99 -12.50
C LYS A 505 32.66 -0.12 -12.00
N THR A 506 32.89 -0.61 -10.79
CA THR A 506 32.12 -1.69 -10.18
C THR A 506 30.72 -1.24 -9.74
N PHE A 507 30.53 0.06 -9.48
CA PHE A 507 29.22 0.67 -9.25
C PHE A 507 28.41 0.94 -10.54
N GLY A 508 28.99 0.67 -11.71
CA GLY A 508 28.34 0.86 -13.01
C GLY A 508 28.56 2.25 -13.61
N SER A 509 27.93 2.50 -14.76
CA SER A 509 27.96 3.80 -15.43
C SER A 509 26.87 4.74 -14.92
N LYS A 510 26.96 6.02 -15.27
CA LYS A 510 25.86 6.97 -15.06
C LYS A 510 24.55 6.40 -15.62
N GLU A 511 23.50 6.48 -14.83
CA GLU A 511 22.14 6.19 -15.27
C GLU A 511 21.40 7.51 -15.53
N ASN A 512 20.21 7.38 -16.10
CA ASN A 512 19.26 8.47 -16.18
C ASN A 512 17.94 8.04 -15.55
N ILE A 513 17.15 9.01 -15.15
CA ILE A 513 15.75 8.80 -14.81
C ILE A 513 14.94 9.19 -16.04
N ASN A 514 14.14 8.26 -16.52
CA ASN A 514 13.32 8.42 -17.70
C ASN A 514 11.84 8.59 -17.35
N THR A 515 11.11 9.24 -18.25
CA THR A 515 9.65 9.23 -18.26
C THR A 515 9.15 8.07 -19.12
N ILE A 516 8.25 7.26 -18.57
CA ILE A 516 7.52 6.22 -19.29
C ILE A 516 6.03 6.53 -19.29
N ALA A 517 5.36 6.28 -20.39
CA ALA A 517 3.92 6.53 -20.57
C ALA A 517 3.21 5.29 -21.08
N ARG A 518 1.92 5.16 -20.76
CA ARG A 518 1.08 4.11 -21.37
C ARG A 518 0.96 4.33 -22.87
N ARG A 519 0.80 3.24 -23.61
CA ARG A 519 0.46 3.34 -25.03
C ARG A 519 -0.83 4.12 -25.24
N GLY A 520 -0.82 4.97 -26.26
CA GLY A 520 -1.98 5.79 -26.64
C GLY A 520 -2.13 7.10 -25.87
N LEU A 521 -1.27 7.40 -24.87
CA LEU A 521 -1.33 8.67 -24.13
C LEU A 521 -1.29 9.88 -25.07
N LYS A 522 -0.46 9.83 -26.11
CA LYS A 522 -0.36 10.89 -27.13
C LYS A 522 -1.68 11.16 -27.87
N ALA A 523 -2.48 10.13 -28.09
CA ALA A 523 -3.76 10.24 -28.78
C ALA A 523 -4.87 10.72 -27.83
N ASP A 524 -4.90 10.18 -26.61
CA ASP A 524 -5.97 10.44 -25.65
C ASP A 524 -5.80 11.79 -24.94
N LEU A 525 -4.56 12.13 -24.54
CA LEU A 525 -4.19 13.31 -23.78
C LEU A 525 -2.95 14.00 -24.41
N PRO A 526 -3.05 14.56 -25.63
CA PRO A 526 -1.90 15.09 -26.36
C PRO A 526 -1.16 16.23 -25.64
N ALA A 527 -1.89 17.08 -24.90
CA ALA A 527 -1.28 18.15 -24.11
C ALA A 527 -0.52 17.61 -22.89
N VAL A 528 -1.07 16.62 -22.18
CA VAL A 528 -0.37 15.94 -21.07
C VAL A 528 0.88 15.26 -21.60
N HIS A 529 0.77 14.49 -22.69
CA HIS A 529 1.92 13.85 -23.35
C HIS A 529 3.02 14.87 -23.64
N ARG A 530 2.68 16.04 -24.22
CA ARG A 530 3.68 17.09 -24.52
C ARG A 530 4.37 17.58 -23.26
N ILE A 531 3.63 17.89 -22.21
CA ILE A 531 4.17 18.37 -20.94
C ILE A 531 5.15 17.35 -20.34
N VAL A 532 4.79 16.07 -20.33
CA VAL A 532 5.62 15.02 -19.72
C VAL A 532 6.81 14.60 -20.60
N ASP A 533 6.70 14.75 -21.92
CA ASP A 533 7.79 14.55 -22.89
C ASP A 533 8.84 15.67 -22.79
N HIS A 534 8.40 16.91 -22.54
CA HIS A 534 9.29 18.06 -22.30
C HIS A 534 9.79 18.18 -20.85
N PHE A 535 9.20 17.44 -19.92
CA PHE A 535 9.59 17.46 -18.51
C PHE A 535 11.05 17.04 -18.38
N HIS A 536 11.89 18.00 -18.04
CA HIS A 536 13.29 17.79 -17.76
C HIS A 536 13.75 18.75 -16.68
N TRP A 537 14.59 18.28 -15.77
CA TRP A 537 15.11 19.06 -14.67
C TRP A 537 16.47 18.53 -14.21
N GLU A 538 17.14 19.28 -13.35
CA GLU A 538 18.50 19.04 -12.91
C GLU A 538 18.53 18.35 -11.55
N LYS A 539 19.68 17.80 -11.16
CA LYS A 539 19.81 17.08 -9.88
C LYS A 539 19.61 18.03 -8.70
N GLU A 540 20.14 19.23 -8.85
CA GLU A 540 20.09 20.30 -7.88
C GLU A 540 18.64 20.73 -7.59
N ASP A 541 17.77 20.71 -8.61
CA ASP A 541 16.34 20.97 -8.44
C ASP A 541 15.68 19.89 -7.57
N MET A 542 15.93 18.61 -7.91
CA MET A 542 15.36 17.48 -7.19
C MET A 542 15.84 17.45 -5.73
N GLU A 543 17.14 17.63 -5.52
CA GLU A 543 17.75 17.65 -4.20
C GLU A 543 17.21 18.79 -3.33
N ALA A 544 16.94 19.97 -3.91
CA ALA A 544 16.32 21.09 -3.21
C ALA A 544 14.88 20.79 -2.77
N VAL A 545 14.06 20.19 -3.65
CA VAL A 545 12.69 19.76 -3.30
C VAL A 545 12.72 18.68 -2.21
N MET A 546 13.58 17.67 -2.36
CA MET A 546 13.75 16.63 -1.35
C MET A 546 14.23 17.21 -0.01
N LEU A 547 15.10 18.21 -0.02
CA LEU A 547 15.56 18.88 1.19
C LEU A 547 14.42 19.62 1.91
N ASP A 548 13.57 20.34 1.18
CA ASP A 548 12.38 20.98 1.75
C ASP A 548 11.45 19.95 2.41
N ILE A 549 11.25 18.80 1.76
CA ILE A 549 10.48 17.68 2.31
C ILE A 549 11.14 17.12 3.57
N ASN A 550 12.45 16.89 3.53
CA ASN A 550 13.23 16.43 4.68
C ASN A 550 13.16 17.40 5.88
N GLN A 551 13.04 18.70 5.62
CA GLN A 551 12.88 19.74 6.65
C GLN A 551 11.45 19.85 7.19
N GLY A 552 10.53 19.00 6.75
CA GLY A 552 9.17 18.89 7.28
C GLY A 552 8.10 19.56 6.43
N MET A 553 8.44 20.08 5.24
CA MET A 553 7.44 20.55 4.28
C MET A 553 6.68 19.35 3.68
N THR A 554 5.38 19.51 3.41
CA THR A 554 4.68 18.46 2.64
C THR A 554 5.20 18.43 1.20
N PRO A 555 5.22 17.28 0.53
CA PRO A 555 5.63 17.19 -0.88
C PRO A 555 4.88 18.16 -1.80
N GLU A 556 3.58 18.39 -1.57
CA GLU A 556 2.77 19.35 -2.32
C GLU A 556 3.26 20.79 -2.11
N ALA A 557 3.57 21.15 -0.86
CA ALA A 557 4.05 22.50 -0.55
C ALA A 557 5.46 22.73 -1.11
N ALA A 558 6.34 21.73 -1.05
CA ALA A 558 7.69 21.79 -1.63
C ALA A 558 7.63 21.92 -3.16
N ALA A 559 6.79 21.11 -3.82
CA ALA A 559 6.56 21.21 -5.25
C ALA A 559 6.02 22.59 -5.65
N LYS A 560 5.00 23.10 -4.94
CA LYS A 560 4.44 24.43 -5.20
C LYS A 560 5.46 25.55 -5.02
N LYS A 561 6.29 25.46 -3.97
CA LYS A 561 7.39 26.40 -3.73
C LYS A 561 8.39 26.38 -4.89
N TRP A 562 8.81 25.20 -5.33
CA TRP A 562 9.78 25.04 -6.41
C TRP A 562 9.23 25.49 -7.77
N VAL A 563 7.99 25.12 -8.11
CA VAL A 563 7.32 25.55 -9.35
C VAL A 563 7.21 27.07 -9.42
N ALA A 564 6.87 27.72 -8.30
CA ALA A 564 6.80 29.17 -8.23
C ALA A 564 8.17 29.86 -8.39
N SER A 565 9.26 29.26 -7.89
CA SER A 565 10.61 29.83 -8.02
C SER A 565 11.30 29.51 -9.36
N HIS A 566 10.76 28.59 -10.15
CA HIS A 566 11.34 28.15 -11.43
C HIS A 566 10.33 28.28 -12.60
N ALA A 567 9.49 29.33 -12.57
CA ALA A 567 8.44 29.55 -13.58
C ALA A 567 8.96 29.53 -15.03
N ASP A 568 10.17 30.07 -15.28
CA ASP A 568 10.78 30.06 -16.62
C ASP A 568 11.13 28.64 -17.11
N LYS A 569 11.51 27.74 -16.20
CA LYS A 569 11.79 26.33 -16.53
C LYS A 569 10.48 25.58 -16.78
N VAL A 570 9.48 25.80 -15.92
CA VAL A 570 8.13 25.20 -16.05
C VAL A 570 7.45 25.63 -17.34
N ALA A 571 7.57 26.91 -17.73
CA ALA A 571 6.98 27.43 -18.96
C ALA A 571 7.52 26.71 -20.21
N LYS A 572 8.77 26.23 -20.21
CA LYS A 572 9.31 25.43 -21.32
C LYS A 572 8.64 24.07 -21.47
N TRP A 573 8.07 23.53 -20.39
CA TRP A 573 7.35 22.26 -20.44
C TRP A 573 5.90 22.45 -20.93
N THR A 574 5.28 23.58 -20.59
CA THR A 574 3.86 23.85 -20.91
C THR A 574 3.65 24.68 -22.18
N GLN A 575 4.68 25.31 -22.73
CA GLN A 575 4.61 26.03 -24.00
C GLN A 575 4.28 25.11 -25.18
N SER A 576 3.44 25.64 -26.08
CA SER A 576 2.82 24.92 -27.21
C SER A 576 3.77 24.65 -28.36
#